data_AF-A0A9E5RXI8-F1
#
_entry.id   AF-A0A9E5RXI8-F1
#
_cell.length_a   1.000
_cell.length_b   1.000
_cell.length_c   1.000
_cell.angle_alpha   90.00
_cell.angle_beta   90.00
_cell.angle_gamma   90.00
#
_symmetry.space_group_name_H-M   'P 1'
#
loop_
_entity.id
_entity.type
_entity.pdbx_description
1 polymer ?
#
loop_
_entity_poly.entity_id
_entity_poly.type
_entity_poly.pdbx_seq_one_letter_code
_entity_poly.pdbx_strand_id
1 'polypeptide(L)' 'MKSYSIDLREKIVAAHIQKNISIRKVANIFSVSKSLVQKLVKQQKVDGNL' A
#
# COMPACT_ATOMS: atom_id res chain seq x y z
N MET A 1 -10.65 7.21 -14.13
CA MET A 1 -9.64 6.25 -13.62
C MET A 1 -10.35 5.22 -12.77
N LYS A 2 -10.25 3.92 -13.05
CA LYS A 2 -10.87 2.88 -12.20
C LYS A 2 -10.17 2.90 -10.84
N SER A 3 -10.95 3.06 -9.78
CA SER A 3 -10.50 2.93 -8.40
C SER A 3 -9.91 1.53 -8.25
N TYR A 4 -8.65 1.39 -7.82
CA TYR A 4 -8.15 0.07 -7.42
C TYR A 4 -9.10 -0.50 -6.37
N SER A 5 -9.50 -1.77 -6.52
CA SER A 5 -10.36 -2.45 -5.54
C SER A 5 -9.78 -2.28 -4.13
N ILE A 6 -10.66 -2.09 -3.14
CA ILE A 6 -10.28 -1.93 -1.72
C ILE A 6 -9.27 -3.02 -1.31
N ASP A 7 -9.54 -4.26 -1.70
CA ASP A 7 -8.69 -5.44 -1.45
C ASP A 7 -7.22 -5.26 -1.86
N LEU A 8 -6.94 -4.57 -2.96
CA LEU A 8 -5.57 -4.40 -3.44
C LEU A 8 -4.79 -3.43 -2.53
N ARG A 9 -5.45 -2.36 -2.07
CA ARG A 9 -4.81 -1.35 -1.20
C ARG A 9 -4.53 -1.91 0.17
N GLU A 10 -5.48 -2.67 0.72
CA GLU A 10 -5.30 -3.40 1.97
C GLU A 10 -4.14 -4.38 1.89
N LYS A 11 -4.04 -5.17 0.82
CA LYS A 11 -2.93 -6.11 0.61
C LYS A 11 -1.57 -5.40 0.50
N ILE A 12 -1.50 -4.26 -0.18
CA ILE A 12 -0.28 -3.44 -0.30
C ILE A 12 0.18 -2.96 1.08
N VAL A 13 -0.74 -2.42 1.88
CA VAL A 13 -0.40 -1.89 3.20
C VAL A 13 -0.08 -3.00 4.19
N ALA A 14 -0.83 -4.10 4.18
CA ALA A 14 -0.54 -5.29 4.98
C ALA A 14 0.85 -5.87 4.65
N ALA A 15 1.24 -5.91 3.37
CA ALA A 15 2.58 -6.35 2.99
C ALA A 15 3.71 -5.47 3.55
N HIS A 16 3.48 -4.16 3.69
CA HIS A 16 4.46 -3.27 4.31
C HIS A 16 4.47 -3.38 5.83
N ILE A 17 3.29 -3.33 6.47
CA ILE A 17 3.14 -3.26 7.93
C ILE A 17 3.36 -4.63 8.58
N GLN A 18 2.69 -5.68 8.09
CA GLN A 18 2.71 -7.01 8.73
C GLN A 18 3.98 -7.79 8.36
N LYS A 19 4.44 -7.70 7.11
CA LYS A 19 5.63 -8.44 6.64
C LYS A 19 6.93 -7.63 6.71
N ASN A 20 6.86 -6.39 7.21
CA ASN A 20 7.99 -5.46 7.35
C ASN A 20 8.83 -5.29 6.05
N ILE A 21 8.16 -5.38 4.91
CA ILE A 21 8.79 -5.31 3.59
C ILE A 21 9.02 -3.84 3.24
N SER A 22 10.18 -3.49 2.68
CA SER A 22 10.43 -2.09 2.26
C SER A 22 9.45 -1.62 1.17
N ILE A 23 9.08 -0.34 1.21
CA ILE A 23 8.14 0.29 0.26
C ILE A 23 8.54 0.04 -1.20
N ARG A 24 9.84 0.06 -1.52
CA ARG A 24 10.36 -0.20 -2.86
C ARG A 24 10.08 -1.65 -3.30
N LYS A 25 10.25 -2.61 -2.39
CA LYS A 25 10.01 -4.03 -2.68
C LYS A 25 8.51 -4.32 -2.81
N VAL A 26 7.67 -3.70 -1.97
CA VAL A 26 6.20 -3.76 -2.11
C VAL A 26 5.75 -3.18 -3.46
N ALA A 27 6.25 -2.01 -3.85
CA ALA A 27 5.93 -1.39 -5.14
C ALA A 27 6.23 -2.33 -6.33
N ASN A 28 7.37 -3.02 -6.31
CA ASN A 28 7.73 -3.98 -7.35
C ASN A 28 6.84 -5.23 -7.34
N ILE A 29 6.53 -5.80 -6.17
CA ILE A 29 5.66 -7.00 -6.04
C ILE A 29 4.27 -6.73 -6.61
N PHE A 30 3.69 -5.57 -6.28
CA PHE A 30 2.35 -5.21 -6.72
C PHE A 30 2.32 -4.44 -8.05
N SER A 31 3.49 -4.21 -8.67
CA SER A 31 3.64 -3.43 -9.91
C SER A 31 2.94 -2.06 -9.84
N VAL A 32 3.04 -1.41 -8.67
CA VAL A 32 2.48 -0.08 -8.42
C VAL A 32 3.58 0.95 -8.19
N SER A 33 3.24 2.23 -8.34
CA SER A 33 4.19 3.30 -8.07
C SER A 33 4.53 3.39 -6.57
N LYS A 34 5.78 3.77 -6.27
CA LYS A 34 6.24 4.01 -4.90
C LYS A 34 5.41 5.08 -4.19
N SER A 35 4.99 6.12 -4.91
CA SER A 35 4.16 7.21 -4.38
C SER A 35 2.79 6.71 -3.91
N LEU A 36 2.21 5.74 -4.62
CA LEU A 36 0.94 5.12 -4.22
C LEU A 36 1.11 4.31 -2.93
N VAL A 37 2.14 3.47 -2.83
CA VAL A 37 2.43 2.72 -1.59
C VAL A 37 2.68 3.68 -0.42
N GLN A 38 3.46 4.75 -0.63
CA GLN A 38 3.68 5.77 0.42
C GLN A 38 2.39 6.46 0.85
N LYS A 39 1.52 6.81 -0.10
CA LYS A 39 0.23 7.44 0.19
C LYS A 39 -0.65 6.52 1.02
N LEU A 40 -0.80 5.26 0.60
CA LEU A 40 -1.62 4.27 1.32
C LEU A 40 -1.10 3.97 2.73
N VAL A 41 0.21 3.83 2.88
CA VAL A 41 0.83 3.60 4.21
C VAL A 41 0.63 4.80 5.12
N LYS A 42 0.76 6.03 4.60
CA LYS A 42 0.48 7.24 5.38
C LYS A 42 -0.99 7.30 5.78
N GLN A 43 -1.90 7.05 4.84
CA GLN A 43 -3.33 7.04 5.08
C GLN A 43 -3.72 6.03 6.18
N GLN A 44 -3.21 4.79 6.11
CA GLN A 44 -3.47 3.78 7.16
C GLN A 44 -2.93 4.20 8.53
N LYS A 45 -1.77 4.88 8.59
CA LYS A 45 -1.18 5.32 9.86
C LYS A 45 -1.89 6.51 10.48
N VAL A 46 -2.43 7.41 9.67
CA VAL A 46 -3.05 8.67 10.13
C VAL A 46 -4.54 8.47 10.39
N ASP A 47 -5.25 7.86 9.44
CA ASP A 47 -6.71 7.79 9.46
C ASP A 47 -7.23 6.47 10.03
N GLY A 48 -6.37 5.44 10.16
CA GLY A 48 -6.77 4.09 10.54
C GLY A 48 -7.66 3.38 9.51
N ASN A 49 -7.97 4.05 8.40
CA ASN A 49 -8.91 3.63 7.36
C ASN A 49 -8.27 3.71 5.96
N LEU A 50 -8.64 2.77 5.08
CA LEU A 50 -8.06 2.53 3.75
C LEU A 50 -9.08 2.62 2.62
#